data_AF-A0A2V9UZ00-F1
#
_entry.id   AF-A0A2V9UZ00-F1
#
_cell.length_a   1.000
_cell.length_b   1.000
_cell.length_c   1.000
_cell.angle_alpha   90.00
_cell.angle_beta   90.00
_cell.angle_gamma   90.00
#
_symmetry.space_group_name_H-M   'P 1'
#
loop_
_entity.id
_entity.type
_entity.pdbx_description
1 polymer ?
#
loop_
_entity_poly.entity_id
_entity_poly.type
_entity_poly.pdbx_seq_one_letter_code
_entity_poly.pdbx_strand_id
1 'polypeptide(L)'
;MGAGDSSDRFDKLGHRMMCACGCGQILLECNHVGCTYSDKMRNELIASLDRADSDDLIMQGFVQTYGPTVIAAPTVTGFNRIAWIMPGIIIPPTGELDDYRRKAREETDQ
;
A
#
# COMPACT_ATOMS: atom_id res chain seq x y z
N MET A 1 -6.74 14.85 19.50
CA MET A 1 -6.11 14.61 18.18
C MET A 1 -6.87 15.47 17.18
N GLY A 2 -6.19 16.41 16.53
CA GLY A 2 -6.82 17.57 15.90
C GLY A 2 -7.35 17.28 14.50
N ALA A 3 -8.57 17.73 14.22
CA ALA A 3 -9.19 17.67 12.89
C ALA A 3 -8.30 18.26 11.77
N GLY A 4 -7.36 19.16 12.10
CA GLY A 4 -6.39 19.72 11.15
C GLY A 4 -5.42 18.69 10.57
N ASP A 5 -4.94 17.73 11.38
CA ASP A 5 -3.99 16.71 10.91
C ASP A 5 -4.60 15.82 9.83
N SER A 6 -5.86 15.41 10.02
CA SER A 6 -6.57 14.58 9.05
C SER A 6 -6.80 15.31 7.72
N SER A 7 -7.14 16.60 7.74
CA SER A 7 -7.29 17.39 6.51
C SER A 7 -5.98 17.59 5.76
N ASP A 8 -4.89 17.87 6.48
CA ASP A 8 -3.56 18.00 5.88
C ASP A 8 -3.09 16.68 5.25
N ARG A 9 -3.38 15.55 5.91
CA ARG A 9 -3.08 14.21 5.40
C ARG A 9 -3.95 13.86 4.20
N PHE A 10 -5.24 14.20 4.22
CA PHE A 10 -6.16 14.02 3.09
C PHE A 10 -5.64 14.71 1.83
N ASP A 11 -5.26 15.98 1.96
CA ASP A 11 -4.71 16.76 0.86
C ASP A 11 -3.40 16.15 0.33
N LYS A 12 -2.45 15.85 1.23
CA LYS A 12 -1.15 15.25 0.85
C LYS A 12 -1.30 13.90 0.15
N LEU A 13 -2.17 13.03 0.66
CA LEU A 13 -2.35 11.69 0.11
C LEU A 13 -3.10 11.74 -1.21
N GLY A 14 -4.18 12.52 -1.31
CA GLY A 14 -4.92 12.62 -2.56
C GLY A 14 -4.09 13.25 -3.69
N HIS A 15 -3.16 14.17 -3.39
CA HIS A 15 -2.25 14.74 -4.40
C HIS A 15 -1.20 13.75 -4.90
N ARG A 16 -0.95 12.68 -4.15
CA ARG A 16 -0.07 11.57 -4.56
C ARG A 16 -0.80 10.47 -5.31
N MET A 17 -2.13 10.56 -5.43
CA MET A 17 -2.98 9.58 -6.09
C MET A 17 -3.57 10.14 -7.38
N MET A 18 -3.68 9.28 -8.39
CA MET A 18 -4.38 9.54 -9.64
C MET A 18 -5.77 8.90 -9.61
N CYS A 19 -6.74 9.49 -10.31
CA CYS A 19 -8.05 8.87 -10.46
C CYS A 19 -7.94 7.52 -11.18
N ALA A 20 -8.46 6.46 -10.56
CA ALA A 20 -8.51 5.12 -11.16
C ALA A 20 -9.43 5.02 -12.40
N CYS A 21 -10.22 6.05 -12.67
CA CYS A 21 -11.05 6.16 -13.87
C CYS A 21 -10.26 6.22 -15.19
N GLY A 22 -8.95 6.43 -15.14
CA GLY A 22 -8.09 6.46 -16.33
C GLY A 22 -8.00 7.82 -17.02
N CYS A 23 -8.61 8.87 -16.47
CA CYS A 23 -8.53 10.24 -17.01
C CYS A 23 -7.14 10.88 -16.86
N GLY A 24 -6.22 10.25 -16.10
CA GLY A 24 -4.85 10.73 -15.89
C GLY A 24 -4.75 11.99 -15.03
N GLN A 25 -5.79 12.36 -14.30
CA GLN A 25 -5.80 13.50 -13.38
C GLN A 25 -5.55 13.07 -11.93
N ILE A 26 -5.02 13.99 -11.12
CA ILE A 26 -4.88 13.81 -9.67
C ILE A 26 -6.26 13.62 -9.04
N LEU A 27 -6.37 12.77 -8.01
CA LEU A 27 -7.65 12.43 -7.39
C LEU A 27 -8.44 13.65 -6.89
N LEU A 28 -7.77 14.62 -6.24
CA LEU A 28 -8.41 15.85 -5.77
C LEU A 28 -8.73 16.85 -6.89
N GLU A 29 -7.98 16.81 -8.00
CA GLU A 29 -8.12 17.75 -9.13
C GLU A 29 -8.99 17.17 -10.27
N CYS A 30 -9.42 15.92 -10.17
CA CYS A 30 -10.18 15.25 -11.21
C CYS A 30 -11.57 15.89 -11.37
N ASN A 31 -11.77 16.62 -12.47
CA ASN A 31 -13.04 17.22 -12.88
C ASN A 31 -13.68 16.51 -14.09
N HIS A 32 -13.51 15.18 -14.22
CA HIS A 32 -14.08 14.42 -15.33
C HIS A 32 -15.59 14.21 -15.14
N VAL A 33 -16.40 14.75 -16.04
CA VAL A 33 -17.87 14.64 -16.00
C VAL A 33 -18.29 13.18 -16.19
N GLY A 34 -19.03 12.63 -15.21
CA GLY A 34 -19.48 11.24 -15.22
C GLY A 34 -18.53 10.25 -14.54
N CYS A 35 -17.47 10.71 -13.88
CA CYS A 35 -16.62 9.85 -13.07
C CYS A 35 -17.32 9.41 -11.78
N THR A 36 -17.53 8.11 -11.59
CA THR A 36 -18.03 7.53 -10.32
C THR A 36 -16.90 7.09 -9.39
N TYR A 37 -15.67 7.03 -9.90
CA TYR A 37 -14.49 6.58 -9.15
C TYR A 37 -13.91 7.67 -8.25
N SER A 38 -13.90 8.93 -8.68
CA SER A 38 -13.31 10.04 -7.92
C SER A 38 -13.97 10.22 -6.56
N ASP A 39 -15.30 10.23 -6.51
CA ASP A 39 -16.04 10.38 -5.26
C ASP A 39 -15.88 9.17 -4.35
N LYS A 40 -15.94 7.96 -4.93
CA LYS A 40 -15.72 6.70 -4.19
C LYS A 40 -14.33 6.67 -3.53
N MET A 41 -13.29 6.97 -4.30
CA MET A 41 -11.91 6.98 -3.81
C MET A 41 -11.68 8.05 -2.73
N ARG A 42 -12.27 9.25 -2.88
CA ARG A 42 -12.20 10.31 -1.85
C ARG A 42 -12.88 9.86 -0.56
N ASN A 43 -14.05 9.24 -0.65
CA ASN A 43 -14.76 8.70 0.52
C ASN A 43 -13.97 7.58 1.21
N GLU A 44 -13.34 6.68 0.45
CA GLU A 44 -12.47 5.63 0.99
C GLU A 44 -11.23 6.21 1.68
N LEU A 45 -10.65 7.28 1.15
CA LEU A 45 -9.52 7.98 1.77
C LEU A 45 -9.94 8.60 3.10
N ILE A 46 -11.08 9.29 3.14
CA ILE A 46 -11.65 9.85 4.37
C ILE A 46 -11.91 8.74 5.40
N ALA A 47 -12.54 7.63 4.99
CA ALA A 47 -12.81 6.51 5.88
C ALA A 47 -11.53 5.88 6.44
N SER A 48 -10.44 5.86 5.67
CA SER A 48 -9.16 5.33 6.15
C SER A 48 -8.45 6.28 7.11
N LEU A 49 -8.57 7.59 6.89
CA LEU A 49 -8.09 8.61 7.84
C LEU A 49 -8.89 8.59 9.15
N ASP A 50 -10.20 8.34 9.08
CA ASP A 50 -11.07 8.23 10.25
C ASP A 50 -10.73 7.00 11.11
N ARG A 51 -10.34 5.88 10.47
CA ARG A 51 -9.78 4.71 11.14
C ARG A 51 -8.38 4.94 11.74
N ALA A 52 -7.79 6.12 11.55
CA ALA A 52 -6.42 6.44 11.92
C ALA A 52 -5.38 5.48 11.31
N ASP A 53 -5.65 4.97 10.10
CA ASP A 53 -4.70 4.15 9.35
C ASP A 53 -3.43 4.97 9.02
N SER A 54 -2.28 4.30 8.92
CA SER A 54 -1.02 4.94 8.51
C SER A 54 -1.00 5.22 7.01
N ASP A 55 -0.32 6.28 6.58
CA ASP A 55 -0.23 6.70 5.18
C ASP A 55 0.17 5.54 4.23
N ASP A 56 1.17 4.73 4.60
CA ASP A 56 1.59 3.58 3.79
C ASP A 56 0.51 2.49 3.68
N LEU A 57 -0.25 2.23 4.77
CA LEU A 57 -1.35 1.27 4.76
C LEU A 57 -2.49 1.73 3.84
N ILE A 58 -2.82 3.02 3.89
CA ILE A 58 -3.81 3.64 3.01
C ILE A 58 -3.37 3.44 1.56
N MET A 59 -2.17 3.88 1.20
CA MET A 59 -1.66 3.79 -0.17
C MET A 59 -1.60 2.35 -0.68
N GLN A 60 -1.17 1.40 0.16
CA GLN A 60 -1.16 -0.02 -0.19
C GLN A 60 -2.58 -0.57 -0.40
N GLY A 61 -3.55 -0.18 0.41
CA GLY A 61 -4.96 -0.55 0.22
C GLY A 61 -5.53 -0.06 -1.11
N PHE A 62 -5.18 1.17 -1.50
CA PHE A 62 -5.54 1.73 -2.81
C PHE A 62 -4.87 0.98 -3.95
N VAL A 63 -3.56 0.68 -3.85
CA VAL A 63 -2.84 -0.12 -4.87
C VAL A 63 -3.43 -1.52 -5.04
N GLN A 64 -3.82 -2.18 -3.95
CA GLN A 64 -4.45 -3.50 -4.02
C GLN A 64 -5.84 -3.46 -4.65
N THR A 65 -6.60 -2.38 -4.43
CA THR A 65 -7.98 -2.24 -4.92
C THR A 65 -8.05 -1.77 -6.37
N TYR A 66 -7.20 -0.78 -6.73
CA TYR A 66 -7.27 -0.08 -8.02
C TYR A 66 -6.06 -0.35 -8.92
N GLY A 67 -5.03 -1.04 -8.42
CA GLY A 67 -3.80 -1.33 -9.15
C GLY A 67 -2.68 -0.32 -8.89
N PRO A 68 -1.44 -0.65 -9.30
CA PRO A 68 -0.25 0.18 -9.03
C PRO A 68 -0.27 1.54 -9.74
N THR A 69 -1.09 1.70 -10.77
CA THR A 69 -1.22 2.95 -11.55
C THR A 69 -1.98 4.05 -10.81
N VAL A 70 -2.65 3.73 -9.70
CA VAL A 70 -3.40 4.71 -8.89
C VAL A 70 -2.48 5.65 -8.11
N ILE A 71 -1.20 5.30 -7.94
CA ILE A 71 -0.23 6.12 -7.21
C ILE A 71 0.69 6.81 -8.21
N ALA A 72 0.78 8.15 -8.12
CA ALA A 72 1.55 8.97 -9.05
C ALA A 72 3.07 8.87 -8.85
N ALA A 73 3.53 8.42 -7.67
CA ALA A 73 4.93 8.20 -7.36
C ALA A 73 5.10 6.95 -6.49
N PRO A 74 6.08 6.08 -6.76
CA PRO A 74 6.33 4.91 -5.93
C PRO A 74 6.52 5.35 -4.47
N THR A 75 5.71 4.80 -3.56
CA THR A 75 5.78 5.06 -2.12
C THR A 75 7.05 4.42 -1.55
N VAL A 76 8.17 5.11 -1.69
CA VAL A 76 9.49 4.69 -1.16
C VAL A 76 9.60 4.78 0.37
N THR A 77 8.51 5.14 1.07
CA THR A 77 8.48 5.37 2.51
C THR A 77 8.23 4.11 3.35
N GLY A 78 7.43 3.15 2.89
CA GLY A 78 7.09 1.95 3.68
C GLY A 78 8.14 0.84 3.67
N PHE A 79 8.84 0.63 2.55
CA PHE A 79 9.85 -0.43 2.43
C PHE A 79 11.20 -0.08 3.07
N ASN A 80 11.51 1.20 3.25
CA ASN A 80 12.82 1.62 3.74
C ASN A 80 13.10 1.24 5.20
N ARG A 81 12.06 1.01 6.02
CA ARG A 81 12.26 0.69 7.44
C ARG A 81 12.52 -0.80 7.68
N ILE A 82 11.91 -1.69 6.88
CA ILE A 82 12.23 -3.14 6.91
C ILE A 82 13.56 -3.42 6.20
N ALA A 83 13.89 -2.66 5.14
CA ALA A 83 15.21 -2.73 4.49
C ALA A 83 16.36 -2.43 5.46
N TRP A 84 16.15 -1.58 6.47
CA TRP A 84 17.12 -1.29 7.52
C TRP A 84 17.04 -2.22 8.74
N ILE A 85 15.87 -2.80 9.05
CA ILE A 85 15.70 -3.74 10.16
C ILE A 85 16.08 -5.18 9.77
N MET A 86 16.08 -5.52 8.48
CA MET A 86 16.50 -6.85 7.99
C MET A 86 17.49 -6.78 6.82
N PRO A 87 18.78 -6.52 7.10
CA PRO A 87 19.85 -6.79 6.14
C PRO A 87 20.12 -8.30 6.07
N GLY A 88 19.14 -9.11 5.64
CA GLY A 88 19.34 -10.57 5.65
C GLY A 88 18.19 -11.52 5.30
N ILE A 89 16.99 -11.10 4.90
CA ILE A 89 16.03 -12.08 4.34
C ILE A 89 16.36 -12.31 2.87
N ILE A 90 17.30 -13.23 2.67
CA ILE A 90 17.32 -14.11 1.52
C ILE A 90 15.95 -14.79 1.49
N ILE A 91 15.16 -14.57 0.43
CA ILE A 91 14.12 -15.53 0.07
C ILE A 91 14.92 -16.77 -0.37
N PRO A 92 14.97 -17.87 0.40
CA PRO A 92 15.67 -19.03 -0.11
C PRO A 92 14.96 -19.44 -1.40
N PRO A 93 15.69 -19.69 -2.50
CA PRO A 93 15.10 -20.10 -3.77
C PRO A 93 14.45 -21.46 -3.59
N THR A 94 13.21 -21.50 -3.12
CA THR A 94 12.25 -22.62 -3.11
C THR A 94 12.72 -24.03 -2.68
N GLY A 95 13.97 -24.22 -2.22
CA GLY A 95 14.59 -25.53 -1.99
C GLY A 95 15.17 -25.72 -0.58
N GLU A 96 15.18 -24.70 0.27
CA GLU A 96 15.63 -24.83 1.68
C GLU A 96 14.61 -25.62 2.53
N LEU A 97 13.32 -25.49 2.22
CA LEU A 97 12.27 -26.27 2.90
C LEU A 97 12.43 -27.79 2.67
N ASP A 98 13.06 -28.21 1.57
CA ASP A 98 13.32 -29.62 1.28
C ASP A 98 14.53 -30.17 2.06
N ASP A 99 15.53 -29.36 2.39
CA ASP A 99 16.63 -29.76 3.30
C ASP A 99 16.11 -29.98 4.72
N TYR A 100 15.28 -29.05 5.22
CA TYR A 100 14.64 -29.19 6.53
C TYR A 100 13.75 -30.44 6.62
N ARG A 101 12.98 -30.74 5.56
CA ARG A 101 12.15 -31.95 5.51
C ARG A 101 12.96 -33.25 5.47
N ARG A 102 14.15 -33.24 4.85
CA ARG A 102 15.05 -34.40 4.83
C ARG A 102 15.66 -34.66 6.22
N LYS A 103 16.20 -33.62 6.87
CA LYS A 103 16.74 -33.75 8.24
C LYS A 103 15.71 -34.19 9.26
N ALA A 104 14.49 -33.66 9.18
CA ALA A 104 13.40 -34.07 10.09
C ALA A 104 13.05 -35.56 9.96
N ARG A 105 13.28 -36.18 8.79
CA ARG A 105 13.06 -37.62 8.56
C ARG A 105 14.20 -38.49 9.10
N GLU A 106 15.42 -37.95 9.18
CA GLU A 106 16.58 -38.64 9.78
C GLU A 106 16.50 -38.65 11.31
N GLU A 107 15.96 -37.59 11.92
CA GLU A 107 15.77 -37.51 13.37
C GLU A 107 14.63 -38.40 13.90
N THR A 108 13.70 -38.85 13.04
CA THR A 108 12.63 -39.77 13.44
C THR A 108 13.00 -41.25 13.31
N ASP A 109 14.17 -41.57 12.74
CA ASP A 109 14.68 -42.94 12.54
C ASP A 109 15.68 -43.35 13.63
N GLN A 110 15.86 -42.52 14.68
CA GLN A 110 16.72 -42.80 15.84
C GLN A 110 15.92 -43.08 17.11
#